data_AF-A0A482VTY1-F1
#
_entry.id   AF-A0A482VTY1-F1
#
_cell.length_a   1.000
_cell.length_b   1.000
_cell.length_c   1.000
_cell.angle_alpha   90.00
_cell.angle_beta   90.00
_cell.angle_gamma   90.00
#
_symmetry.space_group_name_H-M   'P 1'
#
loop_
_entity.id
_entity.type
_entity.pdbx_description
1 polymer ?
#
loop_
_entity_poly.entity_id
_entity_poly.type
_entity_poly.pdbx_seq_one_letter_code
_entity_poly.pdbx_strand_id
1 'polypeptide(L)'
;MFLRIFSFVATLAITQAASAPEDHYWRDYDGAIPEDALHGGESSNGRKFYIGQAYVRNKGLIVVQIHPGVKTVNAVFEDKVEKVDAHIKILCGNPNESHWLPTNSTDIQMMLVDYNAVVGGHEDGLGPLHIGRLMYRGEDSIGKITSYKPYGANLYFDDRGEVQVFTTYEVLVHDYYWRDYTGTIPEDAVVGGKDVNGKDIYIGQAYIKNEGLIVVQIYPGVREVQAPIKGIKNVKKYTKVVLITVSALQEDYTWREYTGSIPPDAVVGGEDINGKHIYIGQAYVRNEGLIVVQIYPGVRAVSAPIKGVKKVDTFIKILCGPQENFYWMPATFSDLHLALVGKHAVIGGHEDGGGQLNVGRISHEGEIKIGKITA
;
A
#
# COMPACT_ATOMS: atom_id res chain seq x y z
N MET A 1 -58.20 4.64 37.93
CA MET A 1 -57.69 5.16 36.64
C MET A 1 -56.27 4.64 36.47
N PHE A 2 -56.12 3.43 35.93
CA PHE A 2 -54.81 2.79 35.69
C PHE A 2 -54.65 2.64 34.18
N LEU A 3 -53.65 3.31 33.61
CA LEU A 3 -53.37 3.31 32.18
C LEU A 3 -52.39 2.16 31.87
N ARG A 4 -52.79 1.28 30.96
CA ARG A 4 -51.97 0.18 30.41
C ARG A 4 -50.86 0.75 29.53
N ILE A 5 -49.62 0.31 29.73
CA ILE A 5 -48.52 0.52 28.80
C ILE A 5 -48.22 -0.84 28.16
N PHE A 6 -48.42 -0.93 26.83
CA PHE A 6 -48.04 -2.10 26.05
C PHE A 6 -46.51 -2.16 25.92
N SER A 7 -45.93 -3.28 26.36
CA SER A 7 -44.55 -3.64 26.08
C SER A 7 -44.46 -4.20 24.67
N PHE A 8 -43.68 -3.56 23.80
CA PHE A 8 -43.28 -4.10 22.51
C PHE A 8 -41.84 -4.61 22.65
N VAL A 9 -41.67 -5.93 22.71
CA VAL A 9 -40.37 -6.59 22.62
C VAL A 9 -40.02 -6.67 21.13
N ALA A 10 -39.09 -5.84 20.69
CA ALA A 10 -38.49 -5.95 19.37
C ALA A 10 -37.26 -6.88 19.47
N THR A 11 -37.44 -8.11 19.03
CA THR A 11 -36.35 -9.09 18.87
C THR A 11 -35.49 -8.62 17.70
N LEU A 12 -34.30 -8.08 17.98
CA LEU A 12 -33.36 -7.66 16.94
C LEU A 12 -32.66 -8.92 16.39
N ALA A 13 -33.08 -9.37 15.21
CA ALA A 13 -32.33 -10.33 14.43
C ALA A 13 -31.04 -9.67 13.96
N ILE A 14 -29.89 -10.13 14.47
CA ILE A 14 -28.58 -9.71 13.99
C ILE A 14 -28.35 -10.43 12.67
N THR A 15 -28.71 -9.79 11.56
CA THR A 15 -28.21 -10.20 10.24
C THR A 15 -26.75 -9.80 10.15
N GLN A 16 -25.90 -10.81 9.95
CA GLN A 16 -24.48 -10.72 9.67
C GLN A 16 -24.27 -9.65 8.59
N ALA A 17 -23.51 -8.60 8.90
CA ALA A 17 -23.15 -7.58 7.93
C ALA A 17 -22.38 -8.28 6.80
N ALA A 18 -22.93 -8.24 5.59
CA ALA A 18 -22.25 -8.72 4.40
C ALA A 18 -20.97 -7.88 4.24
N SER A 19 -19.83 -8.57 4.13
CA SER A 19 -18.58 -7.96 3.71
C SER A 19 -18.80 -7.27 2.36
N ALA A 20 -18.08 -6.16 2.11
CA ALA A 20 -17.94 -5.65 0.74
C ALA A 20 -17.57 -6.82 -0.20
N PRO A 21 -18.02 -6.82 -1.47
CA PRO A 21 -17.59 -7.84 -2.41
C PRO A 21 -16.05 -7.85 -2.42
N GLU A 22 -15.49 -8.99 -2.03
CA GLU A 22 -14.07 -9.26 -2.10
C GLU A 22 -13.74 -9.37 -3.61
N ASP A 23 -13.20 -8.29 -4.19
CA ASP A 23 -12.80 -8.21 -5.62
C ASP A 23 -11.66 -9.21 -5.98
N HIS A 24 -11.05 -9.81 -4.95
CA HIS A 24 -10.26 -11.04 -5.02
C HIS A 24 -10.86 -12.10 -4.11
N TYR A 25 -10.83 -13.36 -4.50
CA TYR A 25 -11.39 -14.46 -3.72
C TYR A 25 -10.50 -15.70 -3.77
N TRP A 26 -10.67 -16.58 -2.78
CA TRP A 26 -9.92 -17.82 -2.69
C TRP A 26 -10.75 -19.02 -3.14
N ARG A 27 -10.30 -19.69 -4.19
CA ARG A 27 -10.95 -20.89 -4.74
C ARG A 27 -10.15 -22.14 -4.40
N ASP A 28 -10.82 -23.27 -4.18
CA ASP A 28 -10.12 -24.56 -4.03
C ASP A 28 -9.26 -24.88 -5.26
N TYR A 29 -8.01 -25.27 -5.00
CA TYR A 29 -7.06 -25.64 -6.03
C TYR A 29 -7.00 -27.15 -6.17
N ASP A 30 -7.35 -27.65 -7.35
CA ASP A 30 -7.41 -29.07 -7.69
C ASP A 30 -6.31 -29.51 -8.67
N GLY A 31 -5.40 -28.60 -9.02
CA GLY A 31 -4.37 -28.77 -10.05
C GLY A 31 -4.61 -27.94 -11.32
N ALA A 32 -5.85 -27.49 -11.55
CA ALA A 32 -6.18 -26.59 -12.66
C ALA A 32 -5.97 -25.13 -12.25
N ILE A 33 -5.58 -24.30 -13.21
CA ILE A 33 -5.44 -22.86 -13.03
C ILE A 33 -6.69 -22.18 -13.62
N PRO A 34 -7.51 -21.51 -12.78
CA PRO A 34 -8.61 -20.67 -13.26
C PRO A 34 -8.12 -19.54 -14.19
N GLU A 35 -8.99 -19.09 -15.09
CA GLU A 35 -8.67 -18.02 -16.04
C GLU A 35 -8.40 -16.68 -15.35
N ASP A 36 -9.07 -16.44 -14.22
CA ASP A 36 -8.97 -15.26 -13.38
C ASP A 36 -7.96 -15.41 -12.21
N ALA A 37 -7.10 -16.44 -12.25
CA ALA A 37 -6.09 -16.64 -11.22
C ALA A 37 -5.02 -15.53 -11.27
N LEU A 38 -4.76 -14.90 -10.11
CA LEU A 38 -3.76 -13.83 -10.03
C LEU A 38 -2.34 -14.38 -10.18
N HIS A 39 -1.56 -13.73 -11.04
CA HIS A 39 -0.19 -14.11 -11.32
C HIS A 39 0.73 -13.73 -10.17
N GLY A 40 1.55 -14.69 -9.74
CA GLY A 40 2.57 -14.45 -8.74
C GLY A 40 3.86 -13.85 -9.31
N GLY A 41 4.22 -14.29 -10.51
CA GLY A 41 5.46 -13.93 -11.19
C GLY A 41 5.83 -14.96 -12.24
N GLU A 42 7.05 -14.84 -12.75
CA GLU A 42 7.61 -15.76 -13.75
C GLU A 42 8.91 -16.40 -13.26
N SER A 43 9.04 -17.71 -13.48
CA SER A 43 10.31 -18.41 -13.24
C SER A 43 11.33 -18.10 -14.33
N SER A 44 12.60 -18.44 -14.10
CA SER A 44 13.74 -18.20 -15.00
C SER A 44 13.58 -18.72 -16.45
N ASN A 45 12.64 -19.63 -16.69
CA ASN A 45 12.28 -20.18 -18.00
C ASN A 45 11.00 -19.56 -18.62
N GLY A 46 10.48 -18.46 -18.06
CA GLY A 46 9.27 -17.77 -18.50
C GLY A 46 7.95 -18.47 -18.15
N ARG A 47 7.98 -19.50 -17.28
CA ARG A 47 6.75 -20.15 -16.80
C ARG A 47 6.14 -19.34 -15.67
N LYS A 48 4.85 -19.03 -15.82
CA LYS A 48 4.07 -18.36 -14.77
C LYS A 48 3.81 -19.29 -13.59
N PHE A 49 3.79 -18.70 -12.41
CA PHE A 49 3.25 -19.32 -11.20
C PHE A 49 2.19 -18.42 -10.58
N TYR A 50 1.44 -18.98 -9.65
CA TYR A 50 0.23 -18.38 -9.09
C TYR A 50 0.31 -18.33 -7.58
N ILE A 51 -0.54 -17.49 -7.01
CA ILE A 51 -0.59 -17.20 -5.60
C ILE A 51 -1.55 -18.18 -4.94
N GLY A 52 -1.07 -18.91 -3.94
CA GLY A 52 -1.87 -19.85 -3.19
C GLY A 52 -1.82 -19.61 -1.69
N GLN A 53 -2.74 -20.27 -0.99
CA GLN A 53 -2.66 -20.48 0.45
C GLN A 53 -2.93 -21.94 0.76
N ALA A 54 -2.22 -22.49 1.74
CA ALA A 54 -2.35 -23.87 2.16
C ALA A 54 -2.57 -23.94 3.67
N TYR A 55 -3.59 -24.70 4.10
CA TYR A 55 -3.80 -24.93 5.53
C TYR A 55 -2.78 -25.92 6.06
N VAL A 56 -2.06 -25.51 7.10
CA VAL A 56 -1.11 -26.36 7.80
C VAL A 56 -1.57 -26.54 9.23
N ARG A 57 -1.77 -27.80 9.63
CA ARG A 57 -2.39 -28.16 10.91
C ARG A 57 -1.60 -27.56 12.08
N ASN A 58 -2.30 -26.86 12.97
CA ASN A 58 -1.77 -26.16 14.16
C ASN A 58 -0.75 -25.05 13.85
N LYS A 59 -0.72 -24.56 12.60
CA LYS A 59 0.20 -23.51 12.16
C LYS A 59 -0.53 -22.37 11.46
N GLY A 60 -1.68 -22.65 10.85
CA GLY A 60 -2.55 -21.65 10.24
C GLY A 60 -2.66 -21.82 8.72
N LEU A 61 -2.88 -20.71 8.04
CA LEU A 61 -3.09 -20.63 6.60
C LEU A 61 -1.89 -19.91 5.98
N ILE A 62 -1.07 -20.62 5.23
CA ILE A 62 0.26 -20.16 4.81
C ILE A 62 0.27 -19.82 3.33
N VAL A 63 0.84 -18.67 2.97
CA VAL A 63 1.05 -18.27 1.57
C VAL A 63 2.00 -19.26 0.89
N VAL A 64 1.62 -19.73 -0.30
CA VAL A 64 2.38 -20.70 -1.09
C VAL A 64 2.44 -20.30 -2.56
N GLN A 65 3.48 -20.78 -3.23
CA GLN A 65 3.63 -20.69 -4.67
C GLN A 65 2.97 -21.89 -5.36
N ILE A 66 2.09 -21.64 -6.32
CA ILE A 66 1.40 -22.67 -7.11
C ILE A 66 1.97 -22.71 -8.53
N HIS A 67 2.44 -23.89 -8.94
CA HIS A 67 2.78 -24.17 -10.33
C HIS A 67 1.65 -24.95 -11.02
N PRO A 68 1.32 -24.65 -12.29
CA PRO A 68 0.28 -25.37 -13.03
C PRO A 68 0.44 -26.89 -12.98
N GLY A 69 -0.63 -27.60 -12.60
CA GLY A 69 -0.65 -29.07 -12.52
C GLY A 69 0.05 -29.68 -11.30
N VAL A 70 0.77 -28.90 -10.51
CA VAL A 70 1.45 -29.37 -9.29
C VAL A 70 0.47 -29.30 -8.13
N LYS A 71 0.09 -30.46 -7.54
CA LYS A 71 -0.89 -30.54 -6.44
C LYS A 71 -0.28 -30.53 -5.03
N THR A 72 1.05 -30.61 -4.94
CA THR A 72 1.77 -30.54 -3.67
C THR A 72 2.57 -29.25 -3.62
N VAL A 73 2.32 -28.41 -2.63
CA VAL A 73 2.95 -27.10 -2.45
C VAL A 73 3.86 -27.10 -1.23
N ASN A 74 4.83 -26.20 -1.22
CA ASN A 74 5.72 -26.00 -0.10
C ASN A 74 5.24 -24.79 0.73
N ALA A 75 4.87 -25.05 1.99
CA ALA A 75 4.49 -24.04 2.95
C ALA A 75 5.65 -23.79 3.92
N VAL A 76 6.06 -22.53 4.03
CA VAL A 76 7.13 -22.12 4.96
C VAL A 76 6.53 -21.77 6.30
N PHE A 77 7.00 -22.40 7.37
CA PHE A 77 6.65 -22.06 8.74
C PHE A 77 7.92 -22.03 9.61
N GLU A 78 8.14 -20.91 10.29
CA GLU A 78 9.40 -20.64 11.02
C GLU A 78 10.65 -20.91 10.16
N ASP A 79 11.44 -21.92 10.54
CA ASP A 79 12.68 -22.36 9.91
C ASP A 79 12.51 -23.62 9.05
N LYS A 80 11.26 -24.03 8.75
CA LYS A 80 10.96 -25.29 8.05
C LYS A 80 10.09 -25.09 6.81
N VAL A 81 10.34 -25.95 5.83
CA VAL A 81 9.50 -26.13 4.65
C VAL A 81 8.68 -27.40 4.84
N GLU A 82 7.36 -27.29 4.76
CA GLU A 82 6.44 -28.41 4.82
C GLU A 82 5.71 -28.61 3.50
N LYS A 83 5.65 -29.88 3.06
CA LYS A 83 4.88 -30.26 1.88
C LYS A 83 3.43 -30.45 2.25
N VAL A 84 2.55 -29.78 1.51
CA VAL A 84 1.10 -29.81 1.72
C VAL A 84 0.45 -30.23 0.41
N ASP A 85 -0.45 -31.21 0.44
CA ASP A 85 -1.16 -31.75 -0.72
C ASP A 85 -2.70 -31.69 -0.59
N ALA A 86 -3.19 -31.06 0.48
CA ALA A 86 -4.61 -30.92 0.78
C ALA A 86 -4.94 -29.51 1.29
N HIS A 87 -6.20 -29.10 1.14
CA HIS A 87 -6.70 -27.80 1.61
C HIS A 87 -5.92 -26.60 1.05
N ILE A 88 -5.57 -26.68 -0.24
CA ILE A 88 -4.89 -25.63 -0.98
C ILE A 88 -5.95 -24.79 -1.70
N LYS A 89 -5.82 -23.47 -1.61
CA LYS A 89 -6.62 -22.51 -2.36
C LYS A 89 -5.72 -21.66 -3.25
N ILE A 90 -6.25 -21.24 -4.39
CA ILE A 90 -5.63 -20.32 -5.33
C ILE A 90 -6.35 -18.97 -5.27
N LEU A 91 -5.58 -17.89 -5.38
CA LEU A 91 -6.10 -16.52 -5.40
C LEU A 91 -6.59 -16.17 -6.80
N CYS A 92 -7.83 -15.74 -6.90
CA CYS A 92 -8.50 -15.31 -8.12
C CYS A 92 -9.02 -13.88 -7.97
N GLY A 93 -9.14 -13.14 -9.07
CA GLY A 93 -9.65 -11.77 -9.05
C GLY A 93 -9.35 -11.02 -10.35
N ASN A 94 -9.67 -9.74 -10.39
CA ASN A 94 -9.32 -8.90 -11.53
C ASN A 94 -7.83 -8.50 -11.46
N PRO A 95 -6.99 -8.91 -12.44
CA PRO A 95 -5.57 -8.57 -12.44
C PRO A 95 -5.30 -7.08 -12.64
N ASN A 96 -6.27 -6.29 -13.11
CA ASN A 96 -6.14 -4.84 -13.27
C ASN A 96 -6.41 -4.05 -11.99
N GLU A 97 -6.87 -4.72 -10.92
CA GLU A 97 -7.21 -4.11 -9.63
C GLU A 97 -6.19 -4.49 -8.55
N SER A 98 -5.10 -5.17 -8.91
CA SER A 98 -4.03 -5.52 -7.97
C SER A 98 -2.67 -5.27 -8.59
N HIS A 99 -1.76 -4.72 -7.79
CA HIS A 99 -0.39 -4.48 -8.21
C HIS A 99 0.59 -4.71 -7.06
N TRP A 100 1.88 -4.74 -7.40
CA TRP A 100 2.96 -5.00 -6.45
C TRP A 100 3.60 -3.68 -6.05
N LEU A 101 3.68 -3.42 -4.75
CA LEU A 101 4.32 -2.23 -4.21
C LEU A 101 5.61 -2.58 -3.46
N PRO A 102 6.75 -1.98 -3.82
CA PRO A 102 8.01 -2.21 -3.12
C PRO A 102 7.98 -1.64 -1.70
N THR A 103 8.50 -2.39 -0.73
CA THR A 103 8.62 -1.98 0.68
C THR A 103 9.71 -2.79 1.39
N ASN A 104 9.80 -2.65 2.72
CA ASN A 104 10.70 -3.40 3.56
C ASN A 104 10.06 -3.79 4.91
N SER A 105 10.78 -4.60 5.68
CA SER A 105 10.32 -5.19 6.93
C SER A 105 10.08 -4.21 8.08
N THR A 106 10.41 -2.94 7.90
CA THR A 106 10.18 -1.85 8.86
C THR A 106 9.06 -0.92 8.37
N ASP A 107 9.05 -0.61 7.06
CA ASP A 107 8.12 0.37 6.48
C ASP A 107 6.75 -0.23 6.10
N ILE A 108 6.64 -1.55 5.98
CA ILE A 108 5.38 -2.21 5.63
C ILE A 108 4.24 -1.83 6.57
N GLN A 109 4.49 -1.57 7.85
CA GLN A 109 3.43 -1.17 8.78
C GLN A 109 2.75 0.14 8.36
N MET A 110 3.53 1.11 7.86
CA MET A 110 3.00 2.36 7.35
C MET A 110 2.27 2.14 6.02
N MET A 111 2.84 1.30 5.16
CA MET A 111 2.19 0.91 3.90
C MET A 111 0.82 0.27 4.13
N LEU A 112 0.67 -0.60 5.14
CA LEU A 112 -0.60 -1.25 5.47
C LEU A 112 -1.68 -0.28 5.98
N VAL A 113 -1.32 0.95 6.36
CA VAL A 113 -2.27 2.01 6.71
C VAL A 113 -2.84 2.67 5.46
N ASP A 114 -2.01 2.87 4.45
CA ASP A 114 -2.35 3.65 3.26
C ASP A 114 -2.86 2.78 2.09
N TYR A 115 -2.47 1.50 2.06
CA TYR A 115 -2.80 0.57 1.00
C TYR A 115 -3.48 -0.69 1.52
N ASN A 116 -4.38 -1.24 0.71
CA ASN A 116 -5.06 -2.48 1.02
C ASN A 116 -4.22 -3.66 0.56
N ALA A 117 -3.24 -4.03 1.38
CA ALA A 117 -2.46 -5.23 1.13
C ALA A 117 -3.34 -6.49 1.24
N VAL A 118 -3.12 -7.40 0.30
CA VAL A 118 -3.89 -8.64 0.23
C VAL A 118 -3.43 -9.56 1.36
N VAL A 119 -4.38 -9.93 2.22
CA VAL A 119 -4.16 -10.89 3.29
C VAL A 119 -4.05 -12.28 2.67
N GLY A 120 -2.86 -12.87 2.78
CA GLY A 120 -2.53 -14.18 2.22
C GLY A 120 -2.83 -15.36 3.15
N GLY A 121 -3.18 -15.07 4.41
CA GLY A 121 -3.45 -16.08 5.42
C GLY A 121 -3.12 -15.58 6.83
N HIS A 122 -2.79 -16.49 7.73
CA HIS A 122 -2.44 -16.19 9.12
C HIS A 122 -1.60 -17.30 9.72
N GLU A 123 -0.87 -16.98 10.79
CA GLU A 123 -0.24 -17.99 11.65
C GLU A 123 -1.04 -18.14 12.95
N ASP A 124 -1.30 -19.39 13.34
CA ASP A 124 -2.11 -19.72 14.52
C ASP A 124 -1.52 -19.07 15.78
N GLY A 125 -2.35 -18.32 16.50
CA GLY A 125 -1.93 -17.63 17.73
C GLY A 125 -1.04 -16.40 17.53
N LEU A 126 -0.73 -16.04 16.29
CA LEU A 126 0.08 -14.87 15.96
C LEU A 126 -0.78 -13.80 15.29
N GLY A 127 -0.86 -13.79 13.96
CA GLY A 127 -1.59 -12.76 13.24
C GLY A 127 -1.60 -12.96 11.73
N PRO A 128 -2.14 -11.97 10.99
CA PRO A 128 -2.29 -12.06 9.54
C PRO A 128 -0.93 -12.09 8.83
N LEU A 129 -0.89 -12.82 7.72
CA LEU A 129 0.19 -12.84 6.76
C LEU A 129 -0.22 -12.04 5.52
N HIS A 130 0.71 -11.29 4.95
CA HIS A 130 0.53 -10.67 3.63
C HIS A 130 1.35 -11.41 2.58
N ILE A 131 1.00 -11.16 1.32
CA ILE A 131 1.60 -11.81 0.17
C ILE A 131 2.76 -10.95 -0.32
N GLY A 132 3.96 -11.52 -0.30
CA GLY A 132 5.16 -10.85 -0.76
C GLY A 132 5.81 -11.57 -1.93
N ARG A 133 6.53 -10.81 -2.76
CA ARG A 133 7.42 -11.36 -3.77
C ARG A 133 8.75 -10.63 -3.80
N LEU A 134 9.77 -11.26 -4.38
CA LEU A 134 11.01 -10.59 -4.75
C LEU A 134 11.70 -11.29 -5.92
N MET A 135 12.59 -10.56 -6.59
CA MET A 135 13.46 -11.12 -7.62
C MET A 135 14.66 -11.84 -6.99
N TYR A 136 14.66 -13.17 -6.98
CA TYR A 136 15.71 -14.01 -6.39
C TYR A 136 16.36 -14.89 -7.46
N ARG A 137 17.70 -14.84 -7.57
CA ARG A 137 18.49 -15.68 -8.50
C ARG A 137 18.02 -15.66 -9.98
N GLY A 138 17.46 -14.54 -10.44
CA GLY A 138 17.02 -14.44 -11.84
C GLY A 138 15.57 -14.90 -12.06
N GLU A 139 14.79 -15.11 -11.01
CA GLU A 139 13.36 -15.41 -11.08
C GLU A 139 12.54 -14.73 -9.98
N ASP A 140 11.24 -14.57 -10.21
CA ASP A 140 10.34 -14.14 -9.14
C ASP A 140 10.13 -15.27 -8.14
N SER A 141 10.12 -14.94 -6.86
CA SER A 141 9.78 -15.85 -5.76
C SER A 141 8.68 -15.24 -4.89
N ILE A 142 7.65 -16.03 -4.58
CA ILE A 142 6.58 -15.62 -3.65
C ILE A 142 6.69 -16.28 -2.29
N GLY A 143 6.29 -15.53 -1.27
CA GLY A 143 6.23 -16.02 0.10
C GLY A 143 5.28 -15.26 1.00
N LYS A 144 5.30 -15.65 2.27
CA LYS A 144 4.54 -14.99 3.33
C LYS A 144 5.34 -13.83 3.91
N ILE A 145 4.65 -12.75 4.26
CA ILE A 145 5.21 -11.68 5.07
C ILE A 145 4.62 -11.75 6.46
N THR A 146 5.47 -11.77 7.49
CA THR A 146 5.02 -11.78 8.89
C THR A 146 4.67 -10.37 9.37
N SER A 147 3.69 -9.74 8.72
CA SER A 147 3.22 -8.37 8.98
C SER A 147 2.69 -8.13 10.38
N TYR A 148 2.34 -9.15 11.14
CA TYR A 148 1.98 -9.00 12.55
C TYR A 148 3.18 -8.59 13.43
N LYS A 149 4.41 -8.61 12.90
CA LYS A 149 5.62 -8.11 13.57
C LYS A 149 5.82 -6.63 13.21
N PRO A 150 5.63 -5.68 14.15
CA PRO A 150 5.71 -4.25 13.86
C PRO A 150 7.11 -3.78 13.42
N TYR A 151 8.15 -4.51 13.84
CA TYR A 151 9.53 -4.32 13.39
C TYR A 151 10.08 -5.70 13.01
N GLY A 152 10.51 -5.88 11.76
CA GLY A 152 10.99 -7.17 11.27
C GLY A 152 9.90 -8.05 10.65
N ALA A 153 8.94 -7.44 9.94
CA ALA A 153 8.01 -8.13 9.07
C ALA A 153 8.77 -8.65 7.83
N ASN A 154 9.47 -9.77 7.95
CA ASN A 154 10.27 -10.30 6.84
C ASN A 154 9.42 -11.11 5.86
N LEU A 155 9.89 -11.21 4.62
CA LEU A 155 9.39 -12.14 3.62
C LEU A 155 10.08 -13.49 3.77
N TYR A 156 9.30 -14.56 3.86
CA TYR A 156 9.74 -15.95 3.96
C TYR A 156 9.22 -16.76 2.77
N PHE A 157 10.11 -17.43 2.05
CA PHE A 157 9.75 -18.33 0.95
C PHE A 157 10.65 -19.55 0.89
N ASP A 158 10.19 -20.57 0.15
CA ASP A 158 10.93 -21.81 -0.09
C ASP A 158 11.83 -21.67 -1.32
N ASP A 159 13.10 -22.01 -1.20
CA ASP A 159 13.99 -22.28 -2.34
C ASP A 159 14.52 -23.71 -2.22
N ARG A 160 13.92 -24.62 -2.99
CA ARG A 160 14.38 -26.03 -3.12
C ARG A 160 14.44 -26.79 -1.80
N GLY A 161 13.51 -26.51 -0.89
CA GLY A 161 13.42 -27.14 0.43
C GLY A 161 14.10 -26.36 1.55
N GLU A 162 14.73 -25.23 1.24
CA GLU A 162 15.42 -24.36 2.20
C GLU A 162 14.64 -23.06 2.40
N VAL A 163 14.48 -22.65 3.66
CA VAL A 163 13.81 -21.39 4.00
C VAL A 163 14.71 -20.21 3.68
N GLN A 164 14.20 -19.29 2.87
CA GLN A 164 14.84 -18.01 2.57
C GLN A 164 14.11 -16.89 3.30
N VAL A 165 14.87 -15.90 3.79
CA VAL A 165 14.33 -14.77 4.56
C VAL A 165 14.91 -13.46 4.04
N PHE A 166 14.05 -12.49 3.73
CA PHE A 166 14.43 -11.19 3.20
C PHE A 166 13.72 -10.04 3.91
N THR A 167 14.41 -8.91 4.02
CA THR A 167 13.90 -7.69 4.64
C THR A 167 13.37 -6.68 3.62
N THR A 168 13.62 -6.89 2.32
CA THR A 168 13.15 -6.04 1.22
C THR A 168 12.41 -6.89 0.20
N TYR A 169 11.26 -6.39 -0.26
CA TYR A 169 10.33 -7.16 -1.09
C TYR A 169 9.24 -6.25 -1.68
N GLU A 170 8.42 -6.80 -2.56
CA GLU A 170 7.16 -6.17 -2.98
C GLU A 170 5.98 -6.85 -2.28
N VAL A 171 4.93 -6.10 -1.97
CA VAL A 171 3.68 -6.57 -1.35
C VAL A 171 2.55 -6.45 -2.36
N LEU A 172 1.70 -7.47 -2.45
CA LEU A 172 0.50 -7.41 -3.27
C LEU A 172 -0.54 -6.51 -2.60
N VAL A 173 -1.01 -5.48 -3.31
CA VAL A 173 -2.08 -4.59 -2.87
C VAL A 173 -3.23 -4.56 -3.86
N HIS A 174 -4.40 -4.13 -3.39
CA HIS A 174 -5.60 -3.94 -4.17
C HIS A 174 -5.95 -2.45 -4.34
N ASP A 175 -6.48 -2.11 -5.52
CA ASP A 175 -6.75 -0.76 -6.01
C ASP A 175 -8.08 -0.18 -5.47
N TYR A 176 -8.18 -0.06 -4.15
CA TYR A 176 -9.12 0.87 -3.51
C TYR A 176 -8.38 1.69 -2.45
N TYR A 177 -8.83 2.91 -2.20
CA TYR A 177 -8.21 3.78 -1.19
C TYR A 177 -9.25 4.52 -0.39
N TRP A 178 -8.81 5.01 0.77
CA TRP A 178 -9.63 5.82 1.67
C TRP A 178 -9.48 7.30 1.33
N ARG A 179 -10.53 7.95 0.81
CA ARG A 179 -10.55 9.40 0.58
C ARG A 179 -11.17 10.12 1.77
N ASP A 180 -10.66 11.29 2.15
CA ASP A 180 -11.26 12.11 3.21
C ASP A 180 -12.74 12.41 2.91
N TYR A 181 -13.60 12.13 3.89
CA TYR A 181 -15.02 12.42 3.78
C TYR A 181 -15.29 13.88 4.14
N THR A 182 -15.62 14.68 3.13
CA THR A 182 -15.89 16.11 3.26
C THR A 182 -17.38 16.43 3.48
N GLY A 183 -18.24 15.40 3.56
CA GLY A 183 -19.70 15.54 3.62
C GLY A 183 -20.40 15.33 2.27
N THR A 184 -19.65 15.13 1.20
CA THR A 184 -20.15 14.70 -0.12
C THR A 184 -19.63 13.30 -0.42
N ILE A 185 -20.48 12.46 -1.00
CA ILE A 185 -20.11 11.11 -1.43
C ILE A 185 -19.54 11.19 -2.84
N PRO A 186 -18.30 10.77 -3.07
CA PRO A 186 -17.75 10.67 -4.42
C PRO A 186 -18.49 9.65 -5.29
N GLU A 187 -18.47 9.84 -6.61
CA GLU A 187 -19.14 8.93 -7.56
C GLU A 187 -18.52 7.52 -7.57
N ASP A 188 -17.23 7.43 -7.25
CA ASP A 188 -16.42 6.20 -7.15
C ASP A 188 -16.52 5.53 -5.76
N ALA A 189 -17.40 6.01 -4.88
CA ALA A 189 -17.52 5.48 -3.53
C ALA A 189 -18.21 4.12 -3.48
N VAL A 190 -17.66 3.23 -2.65
CA VAL A 190 -18.19 1.87 -2.50
C VAL A 190 -19.49 1.89 -1.73
N VAL A 191 -20.55 1.41 -2.38
CA VAL A 191 -21.86 1.19 -1.75
C VAL A 191 -21.76 -0.03 -0.84
N GLY A 192 -21.77 0.20 0.47
CA GLY A 192 -21.73 -0.84 1.50
C GLY A 192 -23.10 -1.44 1.82
N GLY A 193 -24.18 -0.90 1.28
CA GLY A 193 -25.54 -1.40 1.46
C GLY A 193 -26.60 -0.36 1.14
N LYS A 194 -27.86 -0.64 1.51
CA LYS A 194 -28.98 0.29 1.41
C LYS A 194 -29.66 0.47 2.76
N ASP A 195 -30.16 1.67 3.03
CA ASP A 195 -30.96 1.97 4.23
C ASP A 195 -32.38 1.41 4.13
N VAL A 196 -33.16 1.59 5.20
CA VAL A 196 -34.57 1.14 5.28
C VAL A 196 -35.48 1.77 4.23
N ASN A 197 -35.07 2.87 3.61
CA ASN A 197 -35.80 3.58 2.55
C ASN A 197 -35.21 3.26 1.16
N GLY A 198 -34.23 2.35 1.06
CA GLY A 198 -33.58 1.95 -0.19
C GLY A 198 -32.47 2.89 -0.68
N LYS A 199 -32.07 3.89 0.11
CA LYS A 199 -30.99 4.82 -0.22
C LYS A 199 -29.62 4.19 0.06
N ASP A 200 -28.64 4.45 -0.80
CA ASP A 200 -27.29 3.89 -0.65
C ASP A 200 -26.60 4.36 0.65
N ILE A 201 -25.94 3.41 1.31
CA ILE A 201 -25.06 3.58 2.45
C ILE A 201 -23.65 3.25 1.99
N TYR A 202 -22.67 4.06 2.39
CA TYR A 202 -21.29 3.94 1.95
C TYR A 202 -20.39 3.49 3.10
N ILE A 203 -19.26 2.87 2.77
CA ILE A 203 -18.30 2.37 3.76
C ILE A 203 -17.33 3.50 4.11
N GLY A 204 -17.15 3.74 5.40
CA GLY A 204 -16.24 4.73 5.95
C GLY A 204 -15.25 4.17 6.97
N GLN A 205 -14.19 4.91 7.25
CA GLN A 205 -13.27 4.64 8.35
C GLN A 205 -13.10 5.90 9.18
N ALA A 206 -13.18 5.78 10.50
CA ALA A 206 -13.02 6.87 11.43
C ALA A 206 -11.94 6.55 12.47
N TYR A 207 -11.06 7.51 12.75
CA TYR A 207 -10.11 7.39 13.86
C TYR A 207 -10.74 7.90 15.15
N ILE A 208 -10.74 7.05 16.18
CA ILE A 208 -11.18 7.43 17.53
C ILE A 208 -9.99 7.37 18.47
N LYS A 209 -9.73 8.50 19.13
CA LYS A 209 -8.66 8.62 20.12
C LYS A 209 -8.84 7.54 21.20
N ASN A 210 -7.76 6.78 21.46
CA ASN A 210 -7.68 5.64 22.38
C ASN A 210 -8.33 4.32 21.91
N GLU A 211 -9.04 4.30 20.78
CA GLU A 211 -9.69 3.10 20.22
C GLU A 211 -9.12 2.68 18.86
N GLY A 212 -8.47 3.60 18.12
CA GLY A 212 -7.85 3.32 16.83
C GLY A 212 -8.79 3.57 15.64
N LEU A 213 -8.49 2.95 14.49
CA LEU A 213 -9.30 3.05 13.27
C LEU A 213 -10.48 2.09 13.33
N ILE A 214 -11.68 2.61 13.06
CA ILE A 214 -12.94 1.85 13.13
C ILE A 214 -13.72 2.06 11.83
N VAL A 215 -14.30 0.98 11.32
CA VAL A 215 -15.19 1.03 10.16
C VAL A 215 -16.54 1.63 10.57
N VAL A 216 -17.05 2.56 9.77
CA VAL A 216 -18.29 3.29 10.01
C VAL A 216 -19.17 3.29 8.77
N GLN A 217 -20.47 3.52 8.95
CA GLN A 217 -21.43 3.68 7.85
C GLN A 217 -21.62 5.15 7.54
N ILE A 218 -21.54 5.52 6.26
CA ILE A 218 -21.70 6.91 5.82
C ILE A 218 -23.00 7.04 5.03
N TYR A 219 -23.84 7.97 5.48
CA TYR A 219 -25.11 8.31 4.84
C TYR A 219 -24.93 9.59 4.00
N PRO A 220 -25.43 9.65 2.75
CA PRO A 220 -25.26 10.82 1.90
C PRO A 220 -25.87 12.08 2.54
N GLY A 221 -25.06 13.13 2.66
CA GLY A 221 -25.44 14.43 3.25
C GLY A 221 -25.22 14.55 4.77
N VAL A 222 -24.80 13.47 5.43
CA VAL A 222 -24.50 13.48 6.88
C VAL A 222 -23.03 13.80 7.09
N ARG A 223 -22.69 14.89 7.77
CA ARG A 223 -21.29 15.31 8.02
C ARG A 223 -20.67 14.73 9.29
N GLU A 224 -21.49 14.20 10.21
CA GLU A 224 -21.04 13.61 11.47
C GLU A 224 -21.42 12.13 11.46
N VAL A 225 -20.41 11.25 11.51
CA VAL A 225 -20.63 9.81 11.36
C VAL A 225 -20.70 9.15 12.73
N GLN A 226 -21.63 8.21 12.89
CA GLN A 226 -21.80 7.45 14.12
C GLN A 226 -20.95 6.19 14.10
N ALA A 227 -20.08 6.04 15.09
CA ALA A 227 -19.32 4.82 15.30
C ALA A 227 -20.13 3.84 16.17
N PRO A 228 -20.11 2.53 15.89
CA PRO A 228 -20.87 1.53 16.63
C PRO A 228 -20.21 1.17 17.99
N ILE A 229 -19.80 2.17 18.78
CA ILE A 229 -19.25 1.99 20.12
C ILE A 229 -20.30 2.36 21.18
N LYS A 230 -20.50 1.49 22.17
CA LYS A 230 -21.44 1.69 23.28
C LYS A 230 -21.07 2.97 24.06
N GLY A 231 -21.88 4.01 23.93
CA GLY A 231 -21.75 5.26 24.69
C GLY A 231 -21.18 6.45 23.90
N ILE A 232 -20.64 6.25 22.69
CA ILE A 232 -20.16 7.34 21.83
C ILE A 232 -21.23 7.63 20.78
N LYS A 233 -21.86 8.81 20.87
CA LYS A 233 -23.01 9.15 20.01
C LYS A 233 -22.64 9.91 18.74
N ASN A 234 -21.50 10.60 18.66
CA ASN A 234 -21.07 11.35 17.48
C ASN A 234 -19.55 11.40 17.40
N VAL A 235 -18.98 11.11 16.22
CA VAL A 235 -17.55 11.36 15.94
C VAL A 235 -17.46 12.58 15.06
N LYS A 236 -16.77 13.61 15.53
CA LYS A 236 -16.46 14.81 14.76
C LYS A 236 -14.95 14.92 14.66
N LYS A 237 -14.46 14.81 13.43
CA LYS A 237 -13.08 14.89 12.93
C LYS A 237 -12.45 13.53 12.64
N TYR A 238 -12.06 13.39 11.38
CA TYR A 238 -11.39 12.27 10.70
C TYR A 238 -12.32 11.10 10.37
N THR A 239 -13.11 11.30 9.31
CA THR A 239 -13.81 10.21 8.64
C THR A 239 -13.35 10.16 7.18
N LYS A 240 -13.05 8.96 6.67
CA LYS A 240 -12.72 8.68 5.28
C LYS A 240 -13.80 7.79 4.66
N VAL A 241 -13.96 7.80 3.33
CA VAL A 241 -14.86 6.92 2.55
C VAL A 241 -14.02 5.96 1.71
N VAL A 242 -14.42 4.69 1.58
CA VAL A 242 -13.80 3.74 0.64
C VAL A 242 -14.20 4.12 -0.77
N LEU A 243 -13.23 4.22 -1.67
CA LEU A 243 -13.44 4.41 -3.11
C LEU A 243 -12.79 3.27 -3.89
N ILE A 244 -13.48 2.72 -4.90
CA ILE A 244 -12.90 1.79 -5.89
C ILE A 244 -12.30 2.63 -7.01
N THR A 245 -11.04 2.40 -7.37
CA THR A 245 -10.51 2.94 -8.62
C THR A 245 -10.84 2.00 -9.77
N VAL A 246 -11.76 2.41 -10.65
CA VAL A 246 -11.73 1.92 -12.04
C VAL A 246 -10.73 2.80 -12.76
N SER A 247 -9.58 2.22 -13.13
CA SER A 247 -8.40 2.87 -13.71
C SER A 247 -7.33 3.22 -12.67
N ALA A 248 -6.31 2.35 -12.63
CA ALA A 248 -4.91 2.60 -12.33
C ALA A 248 -4.58 3.97 -11.73
N LEU A 249 -3.88 3.97 -10.59
CA LEU A 249 -3.01 5.05 -10.16
C LEU A 249 -1.99 5.35 -11.28
N GLN A 250 -2.39 6.11 -12.28
CA GLN A 250 -1.45 6.91 -13.01
C GLN A 250 -1.15 8.07 -12.07
N GLU A 251 -0.03 7.99 -11.36
CA GLU A 251 0.51 9.17 -10.70
C GLU A 251 0.46 10.31 -11.74
N ASP A 252 -0.14 11.45 -11.40
CA ASP A 252 -0.26 12.60 -12.31
C ASP A 252 1.10 13.25 -12.62
N TYR A 253 2.20 12.54 -12.36
CA TYR A 253 3.57 12.95 -12.52
C TYR A 253 4.42 11.88 -13.16
N THR A 254 5.48 12.31 -13.84
CA THR A 254 6.43 11.42 -14.51
C THR A 254 7.86 11.87 -14.27
N TRP A 255 8.78 10.92 -14.30
CA TRP A 255 10.21 11.18 -14.26
C TRP A 255 10.78 11.09 -15.67
N ARG A 256 11.20 12.23 -16.24
CA ARG A 256 11.78 12.29 -17.59
C ARG A 256 13.29 12.50 -17.54
N GLU A 257 14.02 11.99 -18.52
CA GLU A 257 15.47 12.15 -18.59
C GLU A 257 15.84 13.65 -18.65
N TYR A 258 16.80 14.06 -17.82
CA TYR A 258 17.28 15.42 -17.75
C TYR A 258 18.60 15.57 -18.49
N THR A 259 18.60 16.39 -19.54
CA THR A 259 19.74 16.61 -20.44
C THR A 259 20.41 17.98 -20.25
N GLY A 260 20.04 18.72 -19.20
CA GLY A 260 20.43 20.11 -18.99
C GLY A 260 19.35 21.13 -19.38
N SER A 261 18.30 20.69 -20.09
CA SER A 261 17.14 21.51 -20.45
C SER A 261 15.98 21.22 -19.51
N ILE A 262 15.23 22.27 -19.14
CA ILE A 262 14.07 22.15 -18.27
C ILE A 262 12.81 22.00 -19.14
N PRO A 263 12.07 20.88 -19.02
CA PRO A 263 10.79 20.74 -19.70
C PRO A 263 9.74 21.79 -19.26
N PRO A 264 8.77 22.14 -20.12
CA PRO A 264 7.75 23.16 -19.79
C PRO A 264 6.88 22.82 -18.57
N ASP A 265 6.60 21.53 -18.38
CA ASP A 265 5.81 20.95 -17.29
C ASP A 265 6.70 20.37 -16.18
N ALA A 266 7.95 20.83 -16.06
CA ALA A 266 8.81 20.46 -14.94
C ALA A 266 8.31 21.10 -13.64
N VAL A 267 8.22 20.30 -12.57
CA VAL A 267 7.69 20.75 -11.29
C VAL A 267 8.73 21.60 -10.55
N VAL A 268 8.36 22.83 -10.22
CA VAL A 268 9.19 23.77 -9.49
C VAL A 268 9.27 23.34 -8.02
N GLY A 269 10.48 23.04 -7.56
CA GLY A 269 10.72 22.62 -6.18
C GLY A 269 10.92 23.78 -5.20
N GLY A 270 11.24 24.96 -5.71
CA GLY A 270 11.46 26.18 -4.94
C GLY A 270 12.27 27.21 -5.72
N GLU A 271 12.90 28.12 -4.99
CA GLU A 271 13.76 29.16 -5.55
C GLU A 271 15.13 29.16 -4.88
N ASP A 272 16.16 29.50 -5.66
CA ASP A 272 17.50 29.76 -5.14
C ASP A 272 17.61 31.15 -4.50
N ILE A 273 18.80 31.50 -4.00
CA ILE A 273 19.06 32.78 -3.32
C ILE A 273 18.82 34.02 -4.21
N ASN A 274 18.80 33.85 -5.53
CA ASN A 274 18.55 34.92 -6.49
C ASN A 274 17.09 34.93 -6.98
N GLY A 275 16.21 34.12 -6.39
CA GLY A 275 14.81 33.97 -6.80
C GLY A 275 14.64 33.17 -8.10
N LYS A 276 15.65 32.44 -8.56
CA LYS A 276 15.54 31.59 -9.75
C LYS A 276 14.97 30.23 -9.39
N HIS A 277 14.04 29.73 -10.20
CA HIS A 277 13.45 28.41 -9.99
C HIS A 277 14.49 27.28 -9.99
N ILE A 278 14.35 26.41 -9.00
CA ILE A 278 15.05 25.12 -8.87
C ILE A 278 14.04 23.98 -9.00
N TYR A 279 14.49 22.85 -9.50
CA TYR A 279 13.63 21.73 -9.88
C TYR A 279 13.99 20.46 -9.12
N ILE A 280 13.01 19.56 -9.02
CA ILE A 280 13.14 18.28 -8.33
C ILE A 280 13.69 17.26 -9.33
N GLY A 281 14.78 16.59 -8.95
CA GLY A 281 15.38 15.53 -9.73
C GLY A 281 15.59 14.25 -8.93
N GLN A 282 15.92 13.18 -9.65
CA GLN A 282 16.50 11.98 -9.08
C GLN A 282 17.72 11.57 -9.92
N ALA A 283 18.76 11.05 -9.26
CA ALA A 283 19.99 10.63 -9.91
C ALA A 283 20.41 9.25 -9.43
N TYR A 284 20.73 8.35 -10.35
CA TYR A 284 21.21 7.02 -9.98
C TYR A 284 22.67 7.07 -9.54
N VAL A 285 22.92 6.57 -8.33
CA VAL A 285 24.26 6.41 -7.77
C VAL A 285 24.57 4.92 -7.66
N ARG A 286 25.59 4.50 -8.39
CA ARG A 286 25.97 3.08 -8.47
C ARG A 286 26.22 2.48 -7.07
N ASN A 287 25.56 1.36 -6.81
CA ASN A 287 25.59 0.60 -5.54
C ASN A 287 25.10 1.39 -4.31
N GLU A 288 24.31 2.45 -4.54
CA GLU A 288 23.73 3.26 -3.47
C GLU A 288 22.26 3.61 -3.69
N GLY A 289 21.77 3.58 -4.94
CA GLY A 289 20.35 3.67 -5.25
C GLY A 289 20.00 4.87 -6.13
N LEU A 290 18.72 5.24 -6.13
CA LEU A 290 18.16 6.35 -6.88
C LEU A 290 17.85 7.52 -5.93
N ILE A 291 18.62 8.60 -6.01
CA ILE A 291 18.68 9.61 -4.95
C ILE A 291 18.02 10.91 -5.39
N VAL A 292 17.20 11.50 -4.51
CA VAL A 292 16.62 12.84 -4.71
C VAL A 292 17.72 13.88 -4.82
N VAL A 293 17.66 14.70 -5.87
CA VAL A 293 18.61 15.76 -6.17
C VAL A 293 17.91 17.07 -6.50
N GLN A 294 18.65 18.16 -6.30
CA GLN A 294 18.26 19.49 -6.75
C GLN A 294 18.82 19.76 -8.15
N ILE A 295 17.96 20.21 -9.07
CA ILE A 295 18.34 20.58 -10.44
C ILE A 295 18.30 22.10 -10.58
N TYR A 296 19.42 22.66 -11.07
CA TYR A 296 19.51 24.04 -11.52
C TYR A 296 19.44 24.09 -13.05
N PRO A 297 18.65 25.01 -13.65
CA PRO A 297 18.55 25.12 -15.11
C PRO A 297 19.92 25.33 -15.78
N GLY A 298 20.26 24.48 -16.75
CA GLY A 298 21.51 24.51 -17.50
C GLY A 298 22.68 23.75 -16.84
N VAL A 299 22.54 23.30 -15.59
CA VAL A 299 23.57 22.52 -14.90
C VAL A 299 23.33 21.04 -15.16
N ARG A 300 24.30 20.34 -15.76
CA ARG A 300 24.19 18.91 -16.12
C ARG A 300 24.74 17.95 -15.07
N ALA A 301 25.53 18.43 -14.13
CA ALA A 301 26.06 17.64 -13.02
C ALA A 301 25.35 18.05 -11.72
N VAL A 302 24.65 17.11 -11.09
CA VAL A 302 23.88 17.29 -9.86
C VAL A 302 24.64 16.72 -8.67
N SER A 303 24.28 17.18 -7.47
CA SER A 303 24.84 16.70 -6.21
C SER A 303 23.85 15.77 -5.51
N ALA A 304 24.20 14.48 -5.40
CA ALA A 304 23.43 13.47 -4.68
C ALA A 304 23.90 13.36 -3.22
N PRO A 305 23.04 13.64 -2.22
CA PRO A 305 23.39 13.56 -0.80
C PRO A 305 23.28 12.12 -0.30
N ILE A 306 24.25 11.26 -0.62
CA ILE A 306 24.32 9.87 -0.17
C ILE A 306 25.75 9.51 0.26
N LYS A 307 25.90 9.03 1.51
CA LYS A 307 27.20 8.73 2.15
C LYS A 307 28.25 9.85 1.94
N GLY A 308 27.80 11.10 2.13
CA GLY A 308 28.50 12.32 1.70
C GLY A 308 27.76 13.00 0.55
N VAL A 309 28.48 13.81 -0.24
CA VAL A 309 27.93 14.43 -1.46
C VAL A 309 28.66 13.85 -2.66
N LYS A 310 27.91 13.24 -3.57
CA LYS A 310 28.44 12.69 -4.81
C LYS A 310 27.98 13.51 -6.00
N LYS A 311 28.92 13.85 -6.88
CA LYS A 311 28.60 14.48 -8.16
C LYS A 311 28.19 13.41 -9.16
N VAL A 312 27.05 13.62 -9.79
CA VAL A 312 26.46 12.71 -10.78
C VAL A 312 26.13 13.55 -12.02
N ASP A 313 26.57 13.11 -13.19
CA ASP A 313 26.35 13.78 -14.48
C ASP A 313 25.62 12.89 -15.50
N THR A 314 25.18 11.70 -15.07
CA THR A 314 24.54 10.68 -15.89
C THR A 314 23.34 10.08 -15.15
N PHE A 315 22.36 9.56 -15.89
CA PHE A 315 21.15 8.93 -15.34
C PHE A 315 20.38 9.85 -14.38
N ILE A 316 20.17 11.09 -14.81
CA ILE A 316 19.45 12.11 -14.04
C ILE A 316 18.07 12.24 -14.66
N LYS A 317 17.03 12.17 -13.82
CA LYS A 317 15.66 12.44 -14.23
C LYS A 317 15.12 13.67 -13.50
N ILE A 318 14.20 14.37 -14.14
CA ILE A 318 13.49 15.54 -13.61
C ILE A 318 12.01 15.21 -13.45
N LEU A 319 11.42 15.69 -12.35
CA LEU A 319 10.01 15.51 -12.04
C LEU A 319 9.15 16.43 -12.89
N CYS A 320 8.10 15.87 -13.48
CA CYS A 320 7.26 16.54 -14.45
C CYS A 320 5.78 16.22 -14.20
N GLY A 321 4.89 17.20 -14.38
CA GLY A 321 3.46 17.06 -14.18
C GLY A 321 2.77 18.41 -14.00
N PRO A 322 1.43 18.44 -13.87
CA PRO A 322 0.69 19.68 -13.62
C PRO A 322 1.10 20.27 -12.27
N GLN A 323 1.68 21.48 -12.25
CA GLN A 323 2.23 22.11 -11.04
C GLN A 323 1.18 22.26 -9.93
N GLU A 324 -0.08 22.48 -10.30
CA GLU A 324 -1.25 22.60 -9.43
C GLU A 324 -1.56 21.33 -8.63
N ASN A 325 -1.08 20.17 -9.06
CA ASN A 325 -1.26 18.90 -8.35
C ASN A 325 -0.25 18.71 -7.21
N PHE A 326 0.74 19.61 -7.10
CA PHE A 326 1.78 19.54 -6.09
C PHE A 326 1.66 20.70 -5.09
N TYR A 327 1.77 20.36 -3.81
CA TYR A 327 1.89 21.35 -2.75
C TYR A 327 2.89 20.88 -1.70
N TRP A 328 3.52 21.85 -1.04
CA TRP A 328 4.47 21.59 0.03
C TRP A 328 3.77 21.66 1.36
N MET A 329 3.96 20.63 2.17
CA MET A 329 3.37 20.54 3.49
C MET A 329 4.47 20.62 4.56
N PRO A 330 4.32 21.48 5.57
CA PRO A 330 5.21 21.46 6.72
C PRO A 330 5.11 20.13 7.46
N ALA A 331 6.25 19.53 7.78
CA ALA A 331 6.33 18.33 8.59
C ALA A 331 7.62 18.36 9.44
N THR A 332 7.57 17.65 10.55
CA THR A 332 8.70 17.35 11.43
C THR A 332 8.96 15.85 11.42
N PHE A 333 10.13 15.43 11.90
CA PHE A 333 10.43 14.00 12.04
C PHE A 333 9.38 13.25 12.88
N SER A 334 8.84 13.88 13.93
CA SER A 334 7.92 13.22 14.87
C SER A 334 6.48 13.13 14.36
N ASP A 335 6.07 13.93 13.38
CA ASP A 335 4.69 13.98 12.88
C ASP A 335 4.58 13.69 11.38
N LEU A 336 5.70 13.44 10.67
CA LEU A 336 5.69 13.10 9.24
C LEU A 336 4.71 11.97 8.94
N HIS A 337 4.73 10.90 9.74
CA HIS A 337 3.83 9.76 9.61
C HIS A 337 2.34 10.14 9.78
N LEU A 338 2.02 11.15 10.58
CA LEU A 338 0.65 11.67 10.74
C LEU A 338 0.29 12.65 9.62
N ALA A 339 1.26 13.46 9.17
CA ALA A 339 1.08 14.46 8.13
C ALA A 339 0.76 13.80 6.78
N LEU A 340 1.37 12.64 6.50
CA LEU A 340 1.17 11.86 5.28
C LEU A 340 -0.14 11.08 5.23
N VAL A 341 -0.88 10.96 6.34
CA VAL A 341 -2.18 10.26 6.33
C VAL A 341 -3.11 10.91 5.29
N GLY A 342 -3.54 10.10 4.32
CA GLY A 342 -4.43 10.52 3.22
C GLY A 342 -3.77 11.41 2.16
N LYS A 343 -2.44 11.39 2.07
CA LYS A 343 -1.66 12.14 1.07
C LYS A 343 -0.61 11.22 0.47
N HIS A 344 -0.30 11.41 -0.80
CA HIS A 344 0.77 10.70 -1.47
C HIS A 344 2.03 11.57 -1.48
N ALA A 345 3.04 11.17 -0.71
CA ALA A 345 4.36 11.79 -0.84
C ALA A 345 4.92 11.46 -2.23
N VAL A 346 5.52 12.46 -2.89
CA VAL A 346 6.20 12.21 -4.17
C VAL A 346 7.39 11.28 -3.92
N ILE A 347 7.39 10.13 -4.60
CA ILE A 347 8.44 9.12 -4.50
C ILE A 347 9.64 9.62 -5.28
N GLY A 348 10.73 9.88 -4.54
CA GLY A 348 11.96 10.45 -5.07
C GLY A 348 13.04 9.43 -5.40
N GLY A 349 12.82 8.15 -5.08
CA GLY A 349 13.72 7.04 -5.38
C GLY A 349 13.88 6.09 -4.19
N HIS A 350 15.08 5.51 -4.04
CA HIS A 350 15.39 4.57 -2.97
C HIS A 350 16.89 4.58 -2.64
N GLU A 351 17.25 4.14 -1.43
CA GLU A 351 18.62 3.76 -1.08
C GLU A 351 18.76 2.24 -1.12
N ASP A 352 19.86 1.75 -1.71
CA ASP A 352 20.17 0.33 -1.74
C ASP A 352 20.31 -0.20 -0.29
N GLY A 353 19.37 -1.06 0.11
CA GLY A 353 19.28 -1.59 1.48
C GLY A 353 18.72 -0.61 2.53
N GLY A 354 18.36 0.62 2.13
CA GLY A 354 17.83 1.69 2.99
C GLY A 354 16.35 2.05 2.75
N GLY A 355 15.70 1.48 1.73
CA GLY A 355 14.27 1.66 1.48
C GLY A 355 13.93 2.87 0.60
N GLN A 356 12.65 3.23 0.54
CA GLN A 356 12.13 4.29 -0.32
C GLN A 356 12.51 5.69 0.19
N LEU A 357 12.73 6.61 -0.75
CA LEU A 357 12.96 8.02 -0.47
C LEU A 357 11.78 8.86 -0.92
N ASN A 358 11.33 9.77 -0.05
CA ASN A 358 10.35 10.80 -0.38
C ASN A 358 11.05 12.13 -0.69
N VAL A 359 10.41 12.99 -1.47
CA VAL A 359 10.94 14.33 -1.78
C VAL A 359 10.62 15.31 -0.65
N GLY A 360 11.66 15.94 -0.11
CA GLY A 360 11.55 17.00 0.89
C GLY A 360 12.22 18.30 0.45
N ARG A 361 11.93 19.38 1.17
CA ARG A 361 12.67 20.64 1.06
C ARG A 361 12.76 21.37 2.39
N ILE A 362 13.77 22.22 2.53
CA ILE A 362 13.94 23.15 3.65
C ILE A 362 14.39 24.51 3.15
N SER A 363 14.04 25.57 3.88
CA SER A 363 14.65 26.89 3.71
C SER A 363 15.94 26.94 4.51
N HIS A 364 17.08 27.13 3.84
CA HIS A 364 18.39 27.22 4.47
C HIS A 364 19.18 28.39 3.86
N GLU A 365 19.72 29.27 4.70
CA GLU A 365 20.51 30.44 4.28
C GLU A 365 19.83 31.34 3.22
N GLY A 366 18.49 31.44 3.28
CA GLY A 366 17.72 32.28 2.37
C GLY A 366 17.40 31.65 1.01
N GLU A 367 17.74 30.38 0.79
CA GLU A 367 17.34 29.62 -0.40
C GLU A 367 16.60 28.33 -0.05
N ILE A 368 15.87 27.78 -1.00
CA ILE A 368 15.28 26.45 -0.87
C ILE A 368 16.32 25.38 -1.22
N LYS A 369 16.43 24.39 -0.35
CA LYS A 369 17.19 23.16 -0.56
C LYS A 369 16.26 21.97 -0.65
N ILE A 370 16.27 21.28 -1.78
CA ILE A 370 15.54 20.04 -2.04
C ILE A 370 16.43 18.87 -1.61
N GLY A 371 15.84 17.88 -0.95
CA GLY A 371 16.56 16.71 -0.45
C GLY A 371 15.67 15.49 -0.30
N LYS A 372 16.30 14.40 0.08
CA LYS A 372 15.62 13.15 0.42
C LYS A 372 15.07 13.19 1.84
N ILE A 373 13.90 12.60 2.03
CA ILE A 373 13.34 12.23 3.33
C ILE A 373 13.31 10.71 3.35
N THR A 374 14.05 10.10 4.28
CA THR A 374 13.90 8.68 4.61
C THR A 374 12.62 8.53 5.43
N ALA A 375 11.77 7.57 5.05
CA ALA A 375 10.60 7.22 5.84
C ALA A 375 11.03 6.54 7.16
#